data_AF-A0AAF0WNN3-F1
#
_entry.id   AF-A0AAF0WNN3-F1
#
_cell.length_a   1.000
_cell.length_b   1.000
_cell.length_c   1.000
_cell.angle_alpha   90.00
_cell.angle_beta   90.00
_cell.angle_gamma   90.00
#
_symmetry.space_group_name_H-M   'P 1'
#
loop_
_entity.id
_entity.type
_entity.pdbx_description
1 polymer ?
#
loop_
_entity_poly.entity_id
_entity_poly.type
_entity_poly.pdbx_seq_one_letter_code
_entity_poly.pdbx_strand_id
1 'polypeptide(L)'
;MENPEQINTCDLNSDFCIQIANHALLEEADKASNFVISPVSFQIILSLIATGATGRTLDQLLSFLGSKSIDDLNFLSSKVVEITTRQVGDDNNLAASPLVTMVSGAWIDKSFGLKPSFKGTLTDVYKAEARAVDFATRATEVTEEVNKWAQDATKGLIKELLRSGCLGNDTALVFANALYFKGSWDRKFDSERSMNKDFKLLNGQIVQVPSMTTKKRERNFYREINGYKILKIPYQNGEDTRNLPCTSFFPKRSMA
;
A
#
# COMPACT_ATOMS: atom_id res chain seq x y z
N MET A 1 12.82 24.22 -28.03
CA MET A 1 11.86 23.10 -27.96
C MET A 1 12.06 22.46 -26.60
N GLU A 2 11.38 23.01 -25.60
CA GLU A 2 11.37 22.47 -24.25
C GLU A 2 10.50 21.22 -24.23
N ASN A 3 11.06 20.15 -23.67
CA ASN A 3 10.38 18.88 -23.47
C ASN A 3 9.26 19.08 -22.43
N PRO A 4 7.99 18.76 -22.74
CA PRO A 4 6.90 18.99 -21.79
C PRO A 4 7.03 18.02 -20.61
N GLU A 5 7.06 18.61 -19.41
CA GLU A 5 6.74 18.01 -18.10
C GLU A 5 7.08 16.53 -17.93
N GLN A 6 8.35 16.25 -17.62
CA GLN A 6 8.64 15.14 -16.72
C GLN A 6 8.09 15.53 -15.34
N ILE A 7 6.83 15.17 -15.09
CA ILE A 7 6.21 15.24 -13.76
C ILE A 7 7.13 14.45 -12.82
N ASN A 8 7.68 15.15 -11.84
CA ASN A 8 8.56 14.54 -10.85
C ASN A 8 7.70 13.56 -10.04
N THR A 9 8.19 12.35 -9.83
CA THR A 9 7.54 11.35 -8.96
C THR A 9 7.36 11.82 -7.50
N CYS A 10 7.89 13.00 -7.15
CA CYS A 10 7.65 13.73 -5.91
C CYS A 10 6.26 14.41 -5.81
N ASP A 11 5.44 14.40 -6.86
CA ASP A 11 4.09 14.99 -6.84
C ASP A 11 3.01 14.04 -6.28
N LEU A 12 3.37 12.80 -5.93
CA LEU A 12 2.58 12.08 -4.91
C LEU A 12 2.75 12.83 -3.60
N ASN A 13 1.66 13.03 -2.86
CA ASN A 13 1.64 13.70 -1.56
C ASN A 13 2.49 12.91 -0.54
N SER A 14 3.80 13.08 -0.63
CA SER A 14 4.81 12.39 0.14
C SER A 14 4.72 12.80 1.59
N ASP A 15 4.34 14.05 1.84
CA ASP A 15 4.06 14.58 3.17
C ASP A 15 2.89 13.82 3.82
N PHE A 16 1.78 13.64 3.11
CA PHE A 16 0.67 12.79 3.57
C PHE A 16 1.15 11.35 3.85
N CYS A 17 1.91 10.76 2.92
CA CYS A 17 2.37 9.38 3.08
C CYS A 17 3.25 9.21 4.32
N ILE A 18 4.16 10.16 4.56
CA ILE A 18 5.02 10.19 5.75
C ILE A 18 4.20 10.43 7.01
N GLN A 19 3.22 11.34 6.98
CA GLN A 19 2.36 11.63 8.11
C GLN A 19 1.56 10.40 8.55
N ILE A 20 0.93 9.69 7.61
CA ILE A 20 0.19 8.45 7.89
C ILE A 20 1.11 7.34 8.38
N ALA A 21 2.26 7.16 7.74
CA ALA A 21 3.23 6.14 8.17
C ALA A 21 3.74 6.40 9.60
N ASN A 22 4.00 7.67 9.94
CA ASN A 22 4.42 8.06 11.29
C ASN A 22 3.30 7.83 12.31
N HIS A 23 2.06 8.18 11.99
CA HIS A 23 0.94 7.96 12.89
C HIS A 23 0.73 6.46 13.18
N ALA A 24 0.70 5.63 12.12
CA ALA A 24 0.57 4.19 12.26
C ALA A 24 1.76 3.58 13.05
N LEU A 25 2.98 4.05 12.79
CA LEU A 25 4.17 3.63 13.53
C LEU A 25 4.04 3.93 15.03
N LEU A 26 3.56 5.12 15.41
CA LEU A 26 3.40 5.50 16.81
C LEU A 26 2.33 4.66 17.52
N GLU A 27 1.23 4.32 16.84
CA GLU A 27 0.19 3.44 17.39
C GLU A 27 0.63 1.98 17.53
N GLU A 28 1.46 1.49 16.62
CA GLU A 28 1.95 0.11 16.63
C GLU A 28 3.22 -0.07 17.48
N ALA A 29 3.95 1.01 17.80
CA ALA A 29 5.21 0.96 18.54
C ALA A 29 5.08 0.24 19.89
N ASP A 30 3.99 0.51 20.63
CA ASP A 30 3.76 -0.06 21.96
C ASP A 30 3.43 -1.56 21.94
N LYS A 31 2.99 -2.08 20.78
CA LYS A 31 2.60 -3.50 20.62
C LYS A 31 3.80 -4.42 20.40
N ALA A 32 4.99 -3.85 20.14
CA ALA A 32 6.22 -4.58 19.81
C ALA A 32 6.04 -5.64 18.70
N SER A 33 5.08 -5.42 17.79
CA SER A 33 4.77 -6.28 16.66
C SER A 33 5.29 -5.71 15.35
N ASN A 34 5.64 -6.59 14.40
CA ASN A 34 5.90 -6.15 13.03
C ASN A 34 4.59 -5.66 12.41
N PHE A 35 4.63 -4.50 11.76
CA PHE A 35 3.52 -3.98 10.98
C PHE A 35 4.01 -3.53 9.60
N VAL A 36 3.08 -3.47 8.65
CA VAL A 36 3.31 -2.95 7.31
C VAL A 36 2.10 -2.14 6.91
N ILE A 37 2.32 -1.00 6.26
CA ILE A 37 1.28 -0.10 5.80
C ILE A 37 1.60 0.39 4.40
N SER A 38 0.57 0.59 3.59
CA SER A 38 0.66 1.28 2.30
C SER A 38 -0.02 2.65 2.43
N PRO A 39 0.72 3.74 2.64
CA PRO A 39 0.13 5.07 2.71
C PRO A 39 -0.59 5.46 1.40
N VAL A 40 -0.09 4.98 0.26
CA VAL A 40 -0.71 5.17 -1.06
C VAL A 40 -2.10 4.53 -1.12
N SER A 41 -2.27 3.34 -0.54
CA SER A 41 -3.58 2.68 -0.43
C SER A 41 -4.58 3.53 0.37
N PHE A 42 -4.13 4.11 1.48
CA PHE A 42 -4.96 5.02 2.29
C PHE A 42 -5.33 6.27 1.52
N GLN A 43 -4.38 6.87 0.79
CA GLN A 43 -4.65 8.01 -0.06
C GLN A 43 -5.76 7.70 -1.06
N ILE A 44 -5.68 6.55 -1.77
CA ILE A 44 -6.70 6.14 -2.74
C ILE A 44 -8.08 5.97 -2.09
N ILE A 45 -8.16 5.33 -0.92
CA ILE A 45 -9.44 5.15 -0.23
C ILE A 45 -10.04 6.49 0.22
N LEU A 46 -9.23 7.40 0.76
CA LEU A 46 -9.71 8.73 1.13
C LEU A 46 -10.11 9.55 -0.10
N SER A 47 -9.41 9.40 -1.22
CA SER A 47 -9.80 10.00 -2.49
C SER A 47 -11.17 9.49 -2.96
N LEU A 48 -11.40 8.17 -2.87
CA LEU A 48 -12.70 7.55 -3.20
C LEU A 48 -13.84 8.10 -2.35
N ILE A 49 -13.59 8.28 -1.05
CA ILE A 49 -14.55 8.87 -0.12
C ILE A 49 -14.82 10.33 -0.52
N ALA A 50 -13.78 11.10 -0.84
CA ALA A 50 -13.91 12.49 -1.24
C ALA A 50 -14.74 12.67 -2.51
N THR A 51 -14.60 11.79 -3.51
CA THR A 51 -15.42 11.80 -4.74
C THR A 51 -16.92 11.69 -4.45
N GLY A 52 -17.31 11.00 -3.37
CA GLY A 52 -18.71 10.85 -2.95
C GLY A 52 -19.19 11.89 -1.93
N ALA A 53 -18.28 12.69 -1.37
CA ALA A 53 -18.56 13.64 -0.32
C ALA A 53 -18.98 15.02 -0.87
N THR A 54 -19.66 15.81 -0.04
CA THR A 54 -20.03 17.20 -0.35
C THR A 54 -19.88 18.10 0.88
N GLY A 55 -19.86 19.41 0.67
CA GLY A 55 -19.79 20.41 1.74
C GLY A 55 -18.57 20.21 2.65
N ARG A 56 -18.78 20.39 3.96
CA ARG A 56 -17.69 20.36 4.95
C ARG A 56 -16.86 19.06 4.95
N THR A 57 -17.49 17.91 4.70
CA THR A 57 -16.77 16.63 4.64
C THR A 57 -15.80 16.60 3.47
N LEU A 58 -16.23 17.08 2.30
CA LEU A 58 -15.36 17.20 1.14
C LEU A 58 -14.21 18.18 1.40
N ASP A 59 -14.51 19.33 1.99
CA ASP A 59 -13.50 20.36 2.28
C ASP A 59 -12.40 19.82 3.22
N GLN A 60 -12.78 19.08 4.26
CA GLN A 60 -11.84 18.44 5.17
C GLN A 60 -10.97 17.39 4.47
N LEU A 61 -11.56 16.56 3.61
CA LEU A 61 -10.82 15.53 2.87
C LEU A 61 -9.84 16.14 1.87
N LEU A 62 -10.26 17.13 1.09
CA LEU A 62 -9.40 17.84 0.15
C LEU A 62 -8.23 18.52 0.86
N SER A 63 -8.50 19.21 1.96
CA SER A 63 -7.44 19.85 2.77
C SER A 63 -6.47 18.82 3.34
N PHE A 64 -6.96 17.68 3.83
CA PHE A 64 -6.12 16.63 4.40
C PHE A 64 -5.27 15.92 3.34
N LEU A 65 -5.84 15.70 2.15
CA LEU A 65 -5.15 15.09 1.02
C LEU A 65 -4.27 16.07 0.24
N GLY A 66 -4.25 17.35 0.62
CA GLY A 66 -3.46 18.39 -0.05
C GLY A 66 -3.93 18.70 -1.47
N SER A 67 -5.19 18.41 -1.82
CA SER A 67 -5.75 18.61 -3.16
C SER A 67 -6.65 19.84 -3.21
N LYS A 68 -6.65 20.54 -4.35
CA LYS A 68 -7.42 21.79 -4.52
C LYS A 68 -8.87 21.54 -4.92
N SER A 69 -9.14 20.41 -5.55
CA SER A 69 -10.47 20.05 -6.07
C SER A 69 -10.59 18.54 -6.24
N ILE A 70 -11.81 18.07 -6.50
CA ILE A 70 -12.06 16.67 -6.89
C ILE A 70 -11.36 16.33 -8.20
N ASP A 71 -11.29 17.25 -9.16
CA ASP A 71 -10.63 16.99 -10.45
C ASP A 71 -9.12 16.80 -10.30
N ASP A 72 -8.48 17.64 -9.47
CA ASP A 72 -7.07 17.50 -9.10
C ASP A 72 -6.82 16.16 -8.40
N LEU A 73 -7.67 15.81 -7.44
CA LEU A 73 -7.60 14.55 -6.71
C LEU A 73 -7.78 13.33 -7.62
N ASN A 74 -8.76 13.36 -8.52
CA ASN A 74 -9.03 12.31 -9.51
C ASN A 74 -7.85 12.17 -10.47
N PHE A 75 -7.28 13.27 -10.95
CA PHE A 75 -6.11 13.28 -11.81
C PHE A 75 -4.91 12.61 -11.13
N LEU A 76 -4.56 13.03 -9.92
CA LEU A 76 -3.46 12.43 -9.16
C LEU A 76 -3.71 10.94 -8.88
N SER A 77 -4.93 10.59 -8.48
CA SER A 77 -5.30 9.20 -8.20
C SER A 77 -5.22 8.33 -9.45
N SER A 78 -5.60 8.84 -10.63
CA SER A 78 -5.49 8.11 -11.90
C SER A 78 -4.04 7.74 -12.23
N LYS A 79 -3.08 8.62 -11.94
CA LYS A 79 -1.65 8.37 -12.14
C LYS A 79 -1.11 7.31 -11.18
N VAL A 80 -1.53 7.37 -9.92
CA VAL A 80 -1.20 6.34 -8.92
C VAL A 80 -1.76 4.98 -9.34
N VAL A 81 -3.01 4.93 -9.76
CA VAL A 81 -3.67 3.70 -10.18
C VAL A 81 -3.01 3.13 -11.44
N GLU A 82 -2.66 3.97 -12.42
CA GLU A 82 -1.91 3.56 -13.61
C GLU A 82 -0.58 2.88 -13.22
N ILE A 83 0.19 3.47 -12.31
CA ILE A 83 1.49 2.94 -11.84
C ILE A 83 1.33 1.62 -11.09
N THR A 84 0.26 1.48 -10.30
CA THR A 84 0.06 0.33 -9.39
C THR A 84 -0.69 -0.84 -10.03
N THR A 85 -1.39 -0.60 -11.14
CA THR A 85 -2.10 -1.64 -11.92
C THR A 85 -1.35 -2.09 -13.16
N ARG A 86 -0.31 -1.35 -13.58
CA ARG A 86 0.57 -1.76 -14.68
C ARG A 86 1.35 -3.01 -14.29
N GLN A 87 0.87 -4.16 -14.77
CA GLN A 87 1.56 -5.43 -14.67
C GLN A 87 2.55 -5.58 -15.82
N VAL A 88 3.83 -5.32 -15.55
CA VAL A 88 4.93 -5.63 -16.49
C VAL A 88 5.61 -6.97 -16.11
N GLY A 89 5.25 -7.54 -14.96
CA GLY A 89 5.79 -8.81 -14.46
C GLY A 89 4.68 -9.82 -14.16
N ASP A 90 4.99 -11.09 -14.33
CA ASP A 90 4.18 -12.22 -13.83
C ASP A 90 4.93 -12.87 -12.66
N ASP A 91 4.24 -13.63 -11.80
CA ASP A 91 4.86 -14.37 -10.69
C ASP A 91 6.00 -15.29 -11.16
N ASN A 92 5.90 -15.79 -12.39
CA ASN A 92 6.90 -16.64 -13.03
C ASN A 92 8.03 -15.84 -13.70
N ASN A 93 7.85 -14.54 -13.92
CA ASN A 93 8.82 -13.68 -14.60
C ASN A 93 8.99 -12.32 -13.90
N LEU A 94 9.44 -12.37 -12.65
CA LEU A 94 9.88 -11.19 -11.89
C LEU A 94 11.21 -10.59 -12.40
N ALA A 95 11.79 -11.16 -13.47
CA ALA A 95 13.00 -10.63 -14.08
C ALA A 95 12.72 -9.38 -14.94
N ALA A 96 11.46 -9.15 -15.33
CA ALA A 96 11.04 -7.99 -16.10
C ALA A 96 10.71 -6.77 -15.22
N SER A 97 10.13 -6.96 -14.03
CA SER A 97 9.77 -5.88 -13.09
C SER A 97 9.23 -6.43 -11.76
N PRO A 98 9.12 -5.59 -10.71
CA PRO A 98 8.36 -5.93 -9.52
C PRO A 98 6.87 -6.11 -9.83
N LEU A 99 6.28 -7.17 -9.28
CA LEU A 99 4.85 -7.38 -9.31
C LEU A 99 4.20 -6.53 -8.23
N VAL A 100 3.30 -5.64 -8.65
CA VAL A 100 2.46 -4.82 -7.80
C VAL A 100 1.02 -5.07 -8.22
N THR A 101 0.18 -5.45 -7.27
CA THR A 101 -1.27 -5.54 -7.46
C THR A 101 -1.91 -4.75 -6.34
N MET A 102 -2.61 -3.67 -6.68
CA MET A 102 -3.45 -2.94 -5.74
C MET A 102 -4.88 -2.95 -6.23
N VAL A 103 -5.80 -3.33 -5.37
CA VAL A 103 -7.24 -3.27 -5.64
C VAL A 103 -7.94 -2.45 -4.57
N SER A 104 -8.97 -1.74 -4.97
CA SER A 104 -9.84 -0.97 -4.08
C SER A 104 -11.29 -1.29 -4.41
N GLY A 105 -12.15 -1.22 -3.40
CA GLY A 105 -13.57 -1.45 -3.59
C GLY A 105 -14.43 -0.70 -2.57
N ALA A 106 -15.67 -0.44 -2.96
CA ALA A 106 -16.71 0.13 -2.13
C ALA A 106 -17.95 -0.76 -2.16
N TRP A 107 -18.45 -1.12 -0.97
CA TRP A 107 -19.68 -1.87 -0.77
C TRP A 107 -20.66 -0.98 -0.01
N ILE A 108 -21.76 -0.62 -0.68
CA ILE A 108 -22.78 0.28 -0.16
C ILE A 108 -24.02 -0.56 0.16
N ASP A 109 -24.68 -0.32 1.30
CA ASP A 109 -25.97 -0.96 1.55
C ASP A 109 -26.99 -0.55 0.45
N LYS A 110 -27.69 -1.54 -0.07
CA LYS A 110 -28.64 -1.38 -1.17
C LYS A 110 -29.77 -0.40 -0.87
N SER A 111 -30.07 -0.15 0.41
CA SER A 111 -31.09 0.82 0.82
C SER A 111 -30.74 2.28 0.50
N PHE A 112 -29.46 2.63 0.38
CA PHE A 112 -29.04 4.01 0.07
C PHE A 112 -29.03 4.34 -1.43
N GLY A 113 -28.99 3.32 -2.29
CA GLY A 113 -28.91 3.49 -3.74
C GLY A 113 -27.53 3.99 -4.22
N LEU A 114 -26.88 3.21 -5.07
CA LEU A 114 -25.59 3.59 -5.66
C LEU A 114 -25.80 4.48 -6.89
N LYS A 115 -25.40 5.76 -6.82
CA LYS A 115 -25.49 6.69 -7.96
C LYS A 115 -24.65 6.20 -9.14
N PRO A 116 -25.21 6.11 -10.37
CA PRO A 116 -24.47 5.66 -11.55
C PRO A 116 -23.22 6.50 -11.84
N SER A 117 -23.29 7.82 -11.62
CA SER A 117 -22.15 8.73 -11.81
C SER A 117 -20.99 8.40 -10.87
N PHE A 118 -21.28 8.17 -9.59
CA PHE A 118 -20.27 7.79 -8.60
C PHE A 118 -19.65 6.42 -8.93
N LYS A 119 -20.48 5.44 -9.29
CA LYS A 119 -20.00 4.13 -9.77
C LYS A 119 -19.08 4.27 -10.99
N GLY A 120 -19.45 5.13 -11.94
CA GLY A 120 -18.63 5.45 -13.10
C GLY A 120 -17.26 6.00 -12.71
N THR A 121 -17.21 7.01 -11.84
CA THR A 121 -15.93 7.58 -11.38
C THR A 121 -15.05 6.56 -10.67
N LEU A 122 -15.61 5.74 -9.77
CA LEU A 122 -14.89 4.65 -9.10
C LEU A 122 -14.26 3.66 -10.10
N THR A 123 -15.03 3.26 -11.09
CA THR A 123 -14.59 2.27 -12.08
C THR A 123 -13.57 2.86 -13.05
N ASP A 124 -13.81 4.08 -13.54
CA ASP A 124 -13.05 4.66 -14.64
C ASP A 124 -11.74 5.28 -14.17
N VAL A 125 -11.78 6.04 -13.07
CA VAL A 125 -10.62 6.76 -12.51
C VAL A 125 -9.80 5.86 -11.59
N TYR A 126 -10.48 5.17 -10.68
CA TYR A 126 -9.81 4.46 -9.58
C TYR A 126 -9.60 2.97 -9.86
N LYS A 127 -10.20 2.45 -10.95
CA LYS A 127 -10.25 1.00 -11.24
C LYS A 127 -10.77 0.21 -10.02
N ALA A 128 -11.66 0.84 -9.26
CA ALA A 128 -12.20 0.30 -8.02
C ALA A 128 -13.53 -0.40 -8.27
N GLU A 129 -13.81 -1.44 -7.49
CA GLU A 129 -15.12 -2.07 -7.47
C GLU A 129 -16.14 -1.19 -6.75
N ALA A 130 -17.38 -1.19 -7.22
CA ALA A 130 -18.48 -0.50 -6.57
C ALA A 130 -19.73 -1.38 -6.61
N ARG A 131 -20.11 -1.92 -5.45
CA ARG A 131 -21.19 -2.90 -5.30
C ARG A 131 -22.26 -2.38 -4.34
N ALA A 132 -23.52 -2.62 -4.70
CA ALA A 132 -24.63 -2.49 -3.78
C ALA A 132 -24.87 -3.87 -3.13
N VAL A 133 -24.94 -3.93 -1.82
CA VAL A 133 -25.03 -5.18 -1.04
C VAL A 133 -26.10 -5.10 0.05
N ASP A 134 -26.41 -6.22 0.68
CA ASP A 134 -27.43 -6.29 1.74
C ASP A 134 -26.76 -6.49 3.10
N PHE A 135 -26.35 -5.39 3.75
CA PHE A 135 -25.80 -5.50 5.10
C PHE A 135 -26.88 -5.84 6.11
N ALA A 136 -28.09 -5.28 5.95
CA ALA A 136 -29.20 -5.45 6.88
C ALA A 136 -29.56 -6.92 7.17
N THR A 137 -29.42 -7.81 6.19
CA THR A 137 -29.74 -9.23 6.37
C THR A 137 -28.60 -10.19 6.06
N ARG A 138 -27.52 -9.74 5.42
CA ARG A 138 -26.42 -10.60 4.94
C ARG A 138 -25.02 -10.07 5.28
N ALA A 139 -24.85 -9.33 6.37
CA ALA A 139 -23.56 -8.73 6.75
C ALA A 139 -22.40 -9.75 6.83
N THR A 140 -22.67 -10.96 7.34
CA THR A 140 -21.67 -12.03 7.41
C THR A 140 -21.25 -12.50 6.02
N GLU A 141 -22.20 -12.74 5.11
CA GLU A 141 -21.90 -13.15 3.74
C GLU A 141 -21.18 -12.06 2.96
N VAL A 142 -21.50 -10.78 3.20
CA VAL A 142 -20.77 -9.67 2.59
C VAL A 142 -19.33 -9.62 3.12
N THR A 143 -19.12 -9.89 4.41
CA THR A 143 -17.76 -9.98 4.99
C THR A 143 -16.94 -11.08 4.29
N GLU A 144 -17.53 -12.25 4.06
CA GLU A 144 -16.90 -13.34 3.31
C GLU A 144 -16.62 -12.98 1.85
N GLU A 145 -17.54 -12.27 1.19
CA GLU A 145 -17.36 -11.78 -0.18
C GLU A 145 -16.17 -10.82 -0.29
N VAL A 146 -16.07 -9.84 0.60
CA VAL A 146 -14.95 -8.87 0.63
C VAL A 146 -13.63 -9.58 0.91
N ASN A 147 -13.62 -10.53 1.85
CA ASN A 147 -12.42 -11.32 2.14
C ASN A 147 -11.97 -12.15 0.95
N LYS A 148 -12.90 -12.82 0.26
CA LYS A 148 -12.59 -13.59 -0.96
C LYS A 148 -12.07 -12.69 -2.07
N TRP A 149 -12.69 -11.53 -2.29
CA TRP A 149 -12.23 -10.53 -3.24
C TRP A 149 -10.79 -10.07 -2.97
N ALA A 150 -10.47 -9.76 -1.72
CA ALA A 150 -9.11 -9.37 -1.32
C ALA A 150 -8.12 -10.54 -1.46
N GLN A 151 -8.56 -11.75 -1.12
CA GLN A 151 -7.75 -12.97 -1.23
C GLN A 151 -7.38 -13.25 -2.69
N ASP A 152 -8.33 -13.19 -3.60
CA ASP A 152 -8.11 -13.42 -5.02
C ASP A 152 -7.14 -12.37 -5.60
N ALA A 153 -7.34 -11.09 -5.26
CA ALA A 153 -6.49 -10.00 -5.70
C ALA A 153 -5.04 -10.08 -5.16
N THR A 154 -4.85 -10.70 -4.00
CA THR A 154 -3.56 -10.81 -3.32
C THR A 154 -2.94 -12.20 -3.41
N LYS A 155 -3.41 -13.02 -4.36
CA LYS A 155 -2.89 -14.37 -4.63
C LYS A 155 -2.91 -15.27 -3.39
N GLY A 156 -3.94 -15.13 -2.57
CA GLY A 156 -4.15 -15.95 -1.38
C GLY A 156 -3.41 -15.48 -0.13
N LEU A 157 -2.69 -14.36 -0.17
CA LEU A 157 -1.90 -13.88 0.97
C LEU A 157 -2.74 -13.11 1.99
N ILE A 158 -3.65 -12.23 1.55
CA ILE A 158 -4.60 -11.56 2.44
C ILE A 158 -5.89 -12.37 2.46
N LYS A 159 -6.00 -13.30 3.41
CA LYS A 159 -7.17 -14.20 3.54
C LYS A 159 -8.31 -13.59 4.35
N GLU A 160 -7.97 -12.73 5.30
CA GLU A 160 -8.92 -12.10 6.21
C GLU A 160 -8.57 -10.61 6.29
N LEU A 161 -9.17 -9.82 5.39
CA LEU A 161 -9.09 -8.37 5.41
C LEU A 161 -10.04 -7.78 6.46
N LEU A 162 -11.25 -8.32 6.52
CA LEU A 162 -12.29 -8.00 7.47
C LEU A 162 -12.46 -9.17 8.44
N ARG A 163 -12.36 -8.89 9.74
CA ARG A 163 -12.56 -9.90 10.78
C ARG A 163 -14.02 -10.32 10.84
N SER A 164 -14.27 -11.59 11.16
CA SER A 164 -15.63 -12.05 11.41
C SER A 164 -16.33 -11.19 12.47
N GLY A 165 -17.56 -10.76 12.19
CA GLY A 165 -18.37 -9.92 13.08
C GLY A 165 -17.99 -8.43 13.09
N CYS A 166 -17.06 -7.96 12.26
CA CYS A 166 -16.73 -6.52 12.21
C CYS A 166 -17.80 -5.69 11.47
N LEU A 167 -18.63 -6.32 10.63
CA LEU A 167 -19.75 -5.68 9.96
C LEU A 167 -21.06 -6.09 10.63
N GLY A 168 -21.91 -5.12 10.95
CA GLY A 168 -23.25 -5.31 11.49
C GLY A 168 -24.34 -5.04 10.47
N ASN A 169 -25.59 -5.32 10.86
CA ASN A 169 -26.77 -5.08 10.03
C ASN A 169 -27.07 -3.57 9.82
N ASP A 170 -26.43 -2.71 10.61
CA ASP A 170 -26.47 -1.26 10.52
C ASP A 170 -25.30 -0.67 9.70
N THR A 171 -24.42 -1.53 9.15
CA THR A 171 -23.35 -1.10 8.25
C THR A 171 -23.94 -0.45 7.01
N ALA A 172 -23.63 0.82 6.78
CA ALA A 172 -24.08 1.55 5.59
C ALA A 172 -23.10 1.45 4.41
N LEU A 173 -21.80 1.44 4.70
CA LEU A 173 -20.74 1.59 3.70
C LEU A 173 -19.43 1.00 4.20
N VAL A 174 -18.77 0.22 3.35
CA VAL A 174 -17.42 -0.29 3.55
C VAL A 174 -16.54 0.10 2.37
N PHE A 175 -15.39 0.69 2.64
CA PHE A 175 -14.30 0.80 1.68
C PHE A 175 -13.21 -0.19 2.05
N ALA A 176 -12.71 -0.93 1.08
CA ALA A 176 -11.64 -1.90 1.27
C ALA A 176 -10.54 -1.68 0.25
N ASN A 177 -9.29 -1.85 0.68
CA ASN A 177 -8.13 -1.87 -0.18
C ASN A 177 -7.25 -3.06 0.18
N ALA A 178 -6.66 -3.68 -0.84
CA ALA A 178 -5.65 -4.70 -0.67
C ALA A 178 -4.49 -4.42 -1.63
N LEU A 179 -3.26 -4.48 -1.11
CA LEU A 179 -2.03 -4.31 -1.88
C LEU A 179 -1.13 -5.53 -1.69
N TYR A 180 -0.67 -6.06 -2.81
CA TYR A 180 0.33 -7.10 -2.90
C TYR A 180 1.55 -6.57 -3.66
N PHE A 181 2.72 -6.80 -3.08
CA PHE A 181 4.00 -6.45 -3.68
C PHE A 181 4.95 -7.65 -3.61
N LYS A 182 5.59 -7.97 -4.73
CA LYS A 182 6.66 -8.96 -4.81
C LYS A 182 7.67 -8.55 -5.87
N GLY A 183 8.93 -8.40 -5.46
CA GLY A 183 10.03 -8.06 -6.37
C GLY A 183 11.21 -9.01 -6.20
N SER A 184 11.90 -9.30 -7.29
CA SER A 184 13.24 -9.91 -7.22
C SER A 184 14.26 -8.82 -6.95
N TRP A 185 15.25 -9.08 -6.09
CA TRP A 185 16.38 -8.16 -5.95
C TRP A 185 17.13 -8.03 -7.28
N ASP A 186 17.51 -6.81 -7.67
CA ASP A 186 18.38 -6.57 -8.83
C ASP A 186 19.67 -7.40 -8.72
N ARG A 187 20.17 -7.51 -7.49
CA ARG A 187 21.28 -8.38 -7.13
C ARG A 187 20.87 -9.32 -6.01
N LYS A 188 20.60 -10.57 -6.37
CA LYS A 188 20.21 -11.62 -5.43
C LYS A 188 21.29 -11.87 -4.37
N PHE A 189 20.83 -12.18 -3.16
CA PHE A 189 21.67 -12.70 -2.10
C PHE A 189 22.13 -14.13 -2.41
N ASP A 190 23.25 -14.54 -1.83
CA ASP A 190 23.79 -15.88 -1.99
C ASP A 190 23.07 -16.81 -0.99
N SER A 191 22.16 -17.65 -1.50
CA SER A 191 21.33 -18.54 -0.67
C SER A 191 22.14 -19.54 0.12
N GLU A 192 23.30 -19.98 -0.38
CA GLU A 192 24.20 -20.91 0.32
C GLU A 192 24.88 -20.27 1.52
N ARG A 193 24.82 -18.94 1.62
CA ARG A 193 25.37 -18.18 2.75
C ARG A 193 24.32 -17.72 3.74
N SER A 194 23.04 -17.87 3.41
CA SER A 194 21.96 -17.58 4.34
C SER A 194 22.08 -18.53 5.53
N MET A 195 22.24 -17.95 6.72
CA MET A 195 22.42 -18.71 7.95
C MET A 195 21.67 -18.04 9.08
N ASN A 196 21.26 -18.83 10.06
CA ASN A 196 20.66 -18.30 11.27
C ASN A 196 21.66 -17.42 12.02
N LYS A 197 21.21 -16.24 12.42
CA LYS A 197 21.95 -15.27 13.23
C LYS A 197 21.06 -14.74 14.33
N ASP A 198 21.70 -14.32 15.41
CA ASP A 198 21.09 -13.60 16.51
C ASP A 198 20.45 -12.29 16.01
N PHE A 199 19.18 -12.11 16.31
CA PHE A 199 18.45 -10.86 16.18
C PHE A 199 17.98 -10.41 17.55
N LYS A 200 18.38 -9.20 17.96
CA LYS A 200 18.01 -8.62 19.24
C LYS A 200 16.67 -7.88 19.12
N LEU A 201 15.66 -8.36 19.83
CA LEU A 201 14.34 -7.75 19.94
C LEU A 201 14.40 -6.49 20.82
N LEU A 202 13.38 -5.63 20.73
CA LEU A 202 13.27 -4.40 21.51
C LEU A 202 13.22 -4.66 23.02
N ASN A 203 12.63 -5.78 23.44
CA ASN A 203 12.59 -6.21 24.84
C ASN A 203 13.92 -6.85 25.34
N GLY A 204 14.98 -6.81 24.53
CA GLY A 204 16.28 -7.36 24.84
C GLY A 204 16.44 -8.88 24.59
N GLN A 205 15.36 -9.60 24.30
CA GLN A 205 15.44 -11.03 23.94
C GLN A 205 16.20 -11.23 22.63
N ILE A 206 16.86 -12.37 22.51
CA ILE A 206 17.58 -12.78 21.29
C ILE A 206 16.80 -13.93 20.65
N VAL A 207 16.52 -13.79 19.36
CA VAL A 207 15.93 -14.85 18.53
C VAL A 207 16.85 -15.18 17.37
N GLN A 208 16.80 -16.42 16.87
CA GLN A 208 17.54 -16.81 15.68
C GLN A 208 16.70 -16.53 14.43
N VAL A 209 17.23 -15.75 13.49
CA VAL A 209 16.56 -15.45 12.21
C VAL A 209 17.43 -15.83 11.02
N PRO A 210 16.85 -16.38 9.93
CA PRO A 210 17.58 -16.59 8.69
C PRO A 210 18.07 -15.25 8.14
N SER A 211 19.37 -15.00 8.23
CA SER A 211 19.98 -13.75 7.81
C SER A 211 20.63 -13.90 6.45
N MET A 212 20.18 -13.09 5.50
CA MET A 212 20.74 -13.02 4.15
C MET A 212 22.09 -12.30 4.17
N THR A 213 23.04 -12.75 3.34
CA THR A 213 24.36 -12.12 3.24
C THR A 213 24.91 -12.18 1.82
N THR A 214 25.85 -11.29 1.50
CA THR A 214 26.52 -11.24 0.20
C THR A 214 27.97 -10.80 0.36
N LYS A 215 28.89 -11.42 -0.41
CA LYS A 215 30.31 -11.05 -0.44
C LYS A 215 30.63 -9.89 -1.38
N LYS A 216 29.67 -9.49 -2.23
CA LYS A 216 29.87 -8.44 -3.24
C LYS A 216 29.90 -7.08 -2.55
N ARG A 217 31.07 -6.70 -2.02
CA ARG A 217 31.38 -5.47 -1.25
C ARG A 217 30.92 -4.14 -1.88
N GLU A 218 30.45 -4.13 -3.12
CA GLU A 218 30.37 -2.92 -3.95
C GLU A 218 28.95 -2.41 -4.28
N ARG A 219 27.85 -3.08 -3.88
CA ARG A 219 26.67 -3.02 -4.75
C ARG A 219 25.32 -2.60 -4.16
N ASN A 220 25.25 -2.31 -2.86
CA ASN A 220 24.07 -1.70 -2.24
C ASN A 220 24.41 -0.29 -1.78
N PHE A 221 23.47 0.65 -1.94
CA PHE A 221 23.70 2.02 -1.53
C PHE A 221 23.63 2.09 0.00
N TYR A 222 24.73 2.53 0.60
CA TYR A 222 24.88 2.65 2.04
C TYR A 222 25.21 4.10 2.40
N ARG A 223 24.55 4.63 3.43
CA ARG A 223 24.90 5.92 4.00
C ARG A 223 24.65 5.95 5.48
N GLU A 224 25.48 6.68 6.22
CA GLU A 224 25.20 7.01 7.62
C GLU A 224 24.73 8.46 7.71
N ILE A 225 23.56 8.67 8.33
CA ILE A 225 22.96 10.00 8.49
C ILE A 225 22.28 10.04 9.86
N ASN A 226 22.50 11.10 10.65
CA ASN A 226 21.79 11.39 11.90
C ASN A 226 21.69 10.20 12.88
N GLY A 227 22.75 9.41 13.03
CA GLY A 227 22.76 8.26 13.94
C GLY A 227 22.12 6.98 13.37
N TYR A 228 21.72 6.99 12.10
CA TYR A 228 21.22 5.81 11.38
C TYR A 228 22.21 5.33 10.33
N LYS A 229 22.17 4.04 10.05
CA LYS A 229 22.72 3.37 8.88
C LYS A 229 21.57 3.10 7.92
N ILE A 230 21.65 3.65 6.72
CA ILE A 230 20.62 3.54 5.70
C ILE A 230 21.14 2.61 4.62
N LEU A 231 20.38 1.57 4.32
CA LEU A 231 20.67 0.61 3.27
C LEU A 231 19.55 0.66 2.23
N LYS A 232 19.90 0.93 0.98
CA LYS A 232 18.96 0.91 -0.14
C LYS A 232 19.32 -0.23 -1.09
N ILE A 233 18.37 -1.13 -1.28
CA ILE A 233 18.48 -2.35 -2.09
C ILE A 233 17.49 -2.25 -3.26
N PRO A 234 17.97 -2.14 -4.51
CA PRO A 234 17.09 -2.08 -5.67
C PRO A 234 16.47 -3.44 -5.99
N TYR A 235 15.23 -3.42 -6.46
CA TYR A 235 14.63 -4.57 -7.14
C TYR A 235 14.98 -4.55 -8.63
N GLN A 236 14.90 -5.72 -9.24
CA GLN A 236 15.07 -5.90 -10.68
C GLN A 236 13.93 -5.21 -11.41
N ASN A 237 14.28 -4.38 -12.39
CA ASN A 237 13.34 -3.44 -12.99
C ASN A 237 13.18 -3.56 -14.50
N GLY A 238 13.98 -4.37 -15.20
CA GLY A 238 13.88 -4.58 -16.64
C GLY A 238 13.62 -3.28 -17.44
N GLU A 239 12.53 -3.26 -18.21
CA GLU A 239 12.05 -2.08 -18.97
C GLU A 239 11.05 -1.20 -18.19
N ASP A 240 10.75 -1.57 -16.95
CA ASP A 240 9.91 -0.78 -16.08
C ASP A 240 10.61 0.53 -15.71
N THR A 241 9.88 1.63 -15.87
CA THR A 241 10.38 2.97 -15.55
C THR A 241 10.19 3.33 -14.07
N ARG A 242 9.41 2.54 -13.31
CA ARG A 242 9.15 2.74 -11.88
C ARG A 242 10.40 2.45 -11.05
N ASN A 243 10.88 3.38 -10.25
CA ASN A 243 12.01 3.12 -9.33
C ASN A 243 11.49 2.77 -7.92
N LEU A 244 11.39 1.47 -7.61
CA LEU A 244 10.76 0.98 -6.36
C LEU A 244 11.74 0.32 -5.37
N PRO A 245 12.83 0.97 -4.93
CA PRO A 245 13.85 0.35 -4.09
C PRO A 245 13.34 0.06 -2.67
N CYS A 246 13.83 -1.00 -2.04
CA CYS A 246 13.66 -1.20 -0.60
C CYS A 246 14.70 -0.36 0.15
N THR A 247 14.27 0.48 1.10
CA THR A 247 15.16 1.28 1.94
C THR A 247 14.96 0.89 3.40
N SER A 248 16.03 0.46 4.05
CA SER A 248 16.05 0.06 5.47
C SER A 248 16.84 1.06 6.30
N PHE A 249 16.31 1.42 7.46
CA PHE A 249 16.92 2.34 8.42
C PHE A 249 17.30 1.58 9.68
N PHE A 250 18.59 1.51 9.99
CA PHE A 250 19.11 0.83 11.17
C PHE A 250 19.70 1.85 12.15
N PRO A 251 19.19 1.98 13.38
CA PRO A 251 19.79 2.87 14.37
C PRO A 251 21.19 2.37 14.78
N LYS A 252 22.17 3.28 14.96
CA LYS A 252 23.55 2.92 15.35
C LYS A 252 23.66 2.38 16.77
N ARG A 253 22.72 2.72 17.65
CA ARG A 253 22.60 2.14 18.99
C ARG A 253 21.36 1.26 19.02
N SER A 254 21.51 0.02 19.50
CA SER A 254 20.37 -0.71 20.06
C SER A 254 19.79 0.22 21.11
N MET A 255 18.55 0.66 20.96
CA MET A 255 17.82 1.19 22.11
C MET A 255 17.90 0.08 23.18
N ALA A 256 18.42 0.47 24.34
CA ALA A 256 18.65 -0.39 25.50
C ALA A 256 17.61 -0.01 26.54
#